data_AF-A0A7L3URG8-F1
#
_entry.id   AF-A0A7L3URG8-F1
#
_cell.length_a   1.000
_cell.length_b   1.000
_cell.length_c   1.000
_cell.angle_alpha   90.00
_cell.angle_beta   90.00
_cell.angle_gamma   90.00
#
_symmetry.space_group_name_H-M   'P 1'
#
loop_
_entity.id
_entity.type
_entity.pdbx_description
1 polymer ?
#
loop_
_entity_poly.entity_id
_entity_poly.type
_entity_poly.pdbx_seq_one_letter_code
_entity_poly.pdbx_strand_id
1 'polypeptide(L)'
;SSVARCSLFGNDHIKTFDGSLYNFAGYCSYLLAGDCHKHSFTLLGDYQDGDKIGFSMYLGEYFSLRLSLDGVVMQEEKRVSIPFASNGIFIEKEAGYYKISSDEHGFVVKTDASGNIQILLQ
;
A
#
# COMPACT_ATOMS: atom_id res chain seq x y z
N SER A 1 16.77 7.38 13.46
CA SER A 1 16.47 6.19 12.66
C SER A 1 16.49 6.52 11.18
N SER A 2 17.12 5.70 10.36
CA SER A 2 16.99 5.80 8.90
C SER A 2 15.68 5.10 8.52
N VAL A 3 14.73 5.84 7.94
CA VAL A 3 13.48 5.25 7.41
C VAL A 3 13.82 4.47 6.15
N ALA A 4 13.50 3.18 6.11
CA ALA A 4 13.71 2.35 4.92
C ALA A 4 12.56 2.59 3.93
N ARG A 5 12.88 2.84 2.65
CA ARG A 5 11.89 3.16 1.61
C ARG A 5 11.95 2.18 0.44
N CYS A 6 10.83 1.53 0.16
CA CYS A 6 10.56 0.82 -1.09
C CYS A 6 9.67 1.69 -2.00
N SER A 7 9.85 1.60 -3.32
CA SER A 7 9.08 2.40 -4.28
C SER A 7 8.75 1.58 -5.52
N LEU A 8 7.50 1.62 -5.94
CA LEU A 8 7.03 1.15 -7.24
C LEU A 8 6.64 2.38 -8.04
N PHE A 9 7.17 2.53 -9.25
CA PHE A 9 6.97 3.72 -10.05
C PHE A 9 6.94 3.39 -11.54
N GLY A 10 6.24 4.21 -12.32
CA GLY A 10 5.92 3.86 -13.69
C GLY A 10 5.17 2.53 -13.78
N ASN A 11 5.35 1.79 -14.87
CA ASN A 11 4.57 0.58 -15.12
C ASN A 11 5.10 -0.64 -14.37
N ASP A 12 6.41 -0.83 -14.32
CA ASP A 12 7.04 -2.07 -13.85
C ASP A 12 8.27 -1.86 -12.96
N HIS A 13 8.70 -0.62 -12.71
CA HIS A 13 9.92 -0.39 -11.94
C HIS A 13 9.69 -0.50 -10.44
N ILE A 14 10.60 -1.22 -9.78
CA ILE A 14 10.64 -1.42 -8.34
C ILE A 14 12.02 -1.03 -7.83
N LYS A 15 12.05 -0.21 -6.78
CA LYS A 15 13.23 0.05 -5.95
C LYS A 15 12.99 -0.50 -4.56
N THR A 16 13.77 -1.48 -4.15
CA THR A 16 13.65 -2.14 -2.84
C THR A 16 14.19 -1.28 -1.69
N PHE A 17 13.94 -1.71 -0.45
CA PHE A 17 14.35 -1.01 0.77
C PHE A 17 15.87 -0.81 0.90
N ASP A 18 16.66 -1.75 0.38
CA ASP A 18 18.13 -1.71 0.33
C ASP A 18 18.66 -0.99 -0.92
N GLY A 19 17.78 -0.46 -1.77
CA GLY A 19 18.11 0.37 -2.92
C GLY A 19 18.30 -0.40 -4.24
N SER A 20 18.14 -1.72 -4.27
CA SER A 20 18.20 -2.53 -5.49
C SER A 20 17.05 -2.18 -6.45
N LEU A 21 17.31 -2.27 -7.76
CA LEU A 21 16.35 -1.93 -8.82
C LEU A 21 15.97 -3.16 -9.64
N TYR A 22 14.68 -3.33 -9.86
CA TYR A 22 14.10 -4.43 -10.65
C TYR A 22 12.99 -3.92 -11.57
N ASN A 23 12.75 -4.65 -12.65
CA ASN A 23 11.57 -4.46 -13.50
C ASN A 23 10.70 -5.72 -13.38
N PHE A 24 9.43 -5.52 -13.06
CA PHE A 24 8.46 -6.59 -12.86
C PHE A 24 7.09 -6.17 -13.41
N ALA A 25 6.70 -6.78 -14.53
CA ALA A 25 5.38 -6.62 -15.11
C ALA A 25 4.39 -7.57 -14.42
N GLY A 26 3.68 -7.07 -13.41
CA GLY A 26 2.68 -7.83 -12.66
C GLY A 26 1.34 -7.91 -13.37
N TYR A 27 0.66 -9.06 -13.31
CA TYR A 27 -0.67 -9.29 -13.88
C TYR A 27 -1.71 -9.74 -12.84
N CYS A 28 -1.32 -9.77 -11.57
CA CYS A 28 -2.13 -10.20 -10.43
C CYS A 28 -1.80 -9.31 -9.22
N SER A 29 -2.44 -9.54 -8.08
CA SER A 29 -2.01 -8.93 -6.82
C SER A 29 -0.73 -9.58 -6.29
N TYR A 30 0.23 -8.77 -5.84
CA TYR A 30 1.51 -9.24 -5.31
C TYR A 30 1.82 -8.65 -3.93
N LEU A 31 2.41 -9.47 -3.06
CA LEU A 31 2.88 -9.04 -1.75
C LEU A 31 4.11 -8.15 -1.89
N LEU A 32 3.95 -6.87 -1.50
CA LEU A 32 5.02 -5.86 -1.57
C LEU A 32 5.81 -5.79 -0.26
N ALA A 33 5.11 -5.88 0.87
CA ALA A 33 5.70 -5.91 2.20
C ALA A 33 4.73 -6.53 3.21
N GLY A 34 5.26 -7.11 4.28
CA GLY A 34 4.48 -7.70 5.37
C GLY A 34 5.38 -8.10 6.53
N ASP A 35 4.78 -8.35 7.69
CA ASP A 35 5.50 -8.91 8.84
C ASP A 35 5.61 -10.44 8.71
N CYS A 36 6.81 -10.94 8.42
CA CYS A 36 7.08 -12.37 8.28
C CYS A 36 7.07 -13.17 9.59
N HIS A 37 7.11 -12.49 10.75
CA HIS A 37 7.18 -13.14 12.06
C HIS A 37 5.79 -13.25 12.70
N LYS A 38 5.12 -12.10 12.91
CA LYS A 38 3.81 -12.10 13.58
C LYS A 38 2.65 -12.08 12.59
N HIS A 39 2.91 -11.91 11.29
CA HIS A 39 1.88 -11.75 10.27
C HIS A 39 0.88 -10.63 10.64
N SER A 40 1.37 -9.58 11.33
CA SER A 40 0.53 -8.51 11.84
C SER A 40 -0.02 -7.61 10.74
N PHE A 41 0.68 -7.50 9.61
CA PHE A 41 0.20 -6.78 8.45
C PHE A 41 0.69 -7.40 7.14
N THR A 42 -0.07 -7.18 6.06
CA THR A 42 0.29 -7.51 4.68
C THR A 42 -0.14 -6.38 3.76
N LEU A 43 0.78 -5.94 2.89
CA LEU A 43 0.58 -4.87 1.91
C LEU A 43 0.72 -5.46 0.50
N LEU A 44 -0.33 -5.34 -0.30
CA LEU A 44 -0.40 -5.85 -1.67
C LEU A 44 -0.51 -4.72 -2.68
N GLY A 45 0.20 -4.85 -3.81
CA GLY A 45 -0.04 -4.05 -5.01
C GLY A 45 -0.97 -4.83 -5.93
N ASP A 46 -2.10 -4.22 -6.31
CA ASP A 46 -3.13 -4.87 -7.11
C ASP A 46 -2.99 -4.51 -8.58
N TYR A 47 -2.98 -5.54 -9.44
CA TYR A 47 -2.87 -5.40 -10.88
C TYR A 47 -4.01 -6.12 -11.59
N GLN A 48 -4.46 -5.55 -12.70
CA GLN A 48 -5.41 -6.16 -13.63
C GLN A 48 -4.92 -5.91 -15.06
N ASP A 49 -4.82 -6.97 -15.85
CA ASP A 49 -4.39 -6.91 -17.25
C ASP A 49 -3.05 -6.19 -17.50
N GLY A 50 -2.15 -6.23 -16.51
CA GLY A 50 -0.83 -5.59 -16.56
C GLY A 50 -0.78 -4.18 -15.96
N ASP A 51 -1.94 -3.57 -15.68
CA ASP A 51 -2.05 -2.24 -15.12
C ASP A 51 -2.25 -2.28 -13.60
N LYS A 52 -1.59 -1.35 -12.89
CA LYS A 52 -1.86 -1.14 -11.46
C LYS A 52 -3.27 -0.56 -11.31
N ILE A 53 -4.10 -1.18 -10.48
CA ILE A 53 -5.48 -0.74 -10.23
C ILE A 53 -5.68 -0.22 -8.80
N GLY A 54 -4.75 -0.53 -7.91
CA GLY A 54 -4.87 -0.11 -6.53
C GLY A 54 -3.90 -0.80 -5.58
N PHE A 55 -4.31 -0.79 -4.32
CA PHE A 55 -3.55 -1.26 -3.20
C PHE A 55 -4.48 -1.91 -2.18
N SER A 56 -4.09 -3.08 -1.68
CA SER A 56 -4.83 -3.81 -0.65
C SER A 56 -3.97 -4.02 0.59
N MET A 57 -4.58 -3.92 1.76
CA MET A 57 -3.92 -4.09 3.04
C MET A 57 -4.76 -4.97 3.96
N TYR A 58 -4.06 -5.78 4.75
CA TYR A 58 -4.64 -6.68 5.73
C TYR A 58 -3.93 -6.50 7.06
N LEU A 59 -4.69 -6.43 8.15
CA LEU A 59 -4.17 -6.55 9.52
C LEU A 59 -4.65 -7.89 10.10
N GLY A 60 -3.76 -8.88 10.12
CA GLY A 60 -4.12 -10.26 10.39
C GLY A 60 -5.25 -10.75 9.47
N GLU A 61 -6.24 -11.45 10.03
CA GLU A 61 -7.37 -12.03 9.27
C GLU A 61 -8.67 -11.22 9.37
N TYR A 62 -8.71 -10.19 10.23
CA TYR A 62 -9.98 -9.56 10.64
C TYR A 62 -10.25 -8.21 10.02
N PHE A 63 -9.23 -7.55 9.46
CA PHE A 63 -9.38 -6.20 8.96
C PHE A 63 -8.70 -6.10 7.60
N SER A 64 -9.45 -5.61 6.60
CA SER A 64 -8.93 -5.37 5.27
C SER A 64 -9.40 -4.04 4.70
N LEU A 65 -8.50 -3.40 3.96
CA LEU A 65 -8.77 -2.19 3.21
C LEU A 65 -8.31 -2.36 1.78
N ARG A 66 -9.11 -1.89 0.82
CA ARG A 66 -8.76 -1.78 -0.58
C ARG A 66 -8.91 -0.35 -1.03
N LEU A 67 -7.85 0.22 -1.57
CA LEU A 67 -7.80 1.55 -2.17
C LEU A 67 -7.59 1.40 -3.67
N SER A 68 -8.58 1.83 -4.44
CA SER A 68 -8.49 1.91 -5.90
C SER A 68 -7.81 3.23 -6.32
N LEU A 69 -7.16 3.26 -7.49
CA LEU A 69 -6.48 4.47 -7.98
C LEU A 69 -7.44 5.65 -8.29
N ASP A 70 -8.73 5.36 -8.48
CA ASP A 70 -9.79 6.38 -8.59
C ASP A 70 -10.15 7.04 -7.25
N GLY A 71 -9.53 6.59 -6.14
CA GLY A 71 -9.73 7.12 -4.80
C GLY A 71 -10.86 6.47 -4.01
N VAL A 72 -11.50 5.43 -4.53
CA VAL A 72 -12.48 4.66 -3.76
C VAL A 72 -11.75 3.81 -2.72
N VAL A 73 -12.18 3.93 -1.46
CA VAL A 73 -11.71 3.09 -0.36
C VAL A 73 -12.84 2.18 0.10
N MET A 74 -12.55 0.88 0.15
CA MET A 74 -13.43 -0.16 0.68
C MET A 74 -12.79 -0.73 1.94
N GLN A 75 -13.51 -0.65 3.07
CA GLN A 75 -13.23 -1.45 4.26
C GLN A 75 -14.09 -2.69 4.17
N GLU A 76 -13.47 -3.85 3.96
CA GLU A 76 -14.19 -5.09 3.63
C GLU A 76 -15.14 -4.85 2.44
N GLU A 77 -16.46 -4.93 2.64
CA GLU A 77 -17.48 -4.68 1.61
C GLU A 77 -18.11 -3.28 1.70
N LYS A 78 -17.69 -2.45 2.67
CA LYS A 78 -18.27 -1.14 2.92
C LYS A 78 -17.37 -0.03 2.36
N ARG A 79 -17.94 0.82 1.52
CA ARG A 79 -17.27 2.06 1.08
C ARG A 79 -17.10 3.03 2.26
N VAL A 80 -15.90 3.57 2.42
CA VAL A 80 -15.58 4.59 3.44
C VAL A 80 -15.11 5.89 2.80
N SER A 81 -15.28 7.00 3.51
CA SER A 81 -14.81 8.33 3.09
C SER A 81 -13.45 8.64 3.69
N ILE A 82 -12.61 9.36 2.95
CA ILE A 82 -11.33 9.91 3.45
C ILE A 82 -11.59 11.35 3.96
N PRO A 83 -11.08 11.76 5.13
CA PRO A 83 -10.20 11.00 6.02
C PRO A 83 -10.92 9.85 6.74
N PHE A 84 -10.18 8.77 7.00
CA PHE A 84 -10.67 7.56 7.65
C PHE A 84 -9.70 7.10 8.74
N ALA A 85 -10.22 6.64 9.87
CA ALA A 85 -9.41 6.06 10.94
C ALA A 85 -10.13 4.86 11.57
N SER A 86 -9.45 3.72 11.66
CA SER A 86 -9.99 2.49 12.25
C SER A 86 -8.87 1.50 12.51
N ASN A 87 -8.94 0.70 13.59
CA ASN A 87 -7.99 -0.38 13.89
C ASN A 87 -6.50 0.05 13.80
N GLY A 88 -6.15 1.24 14.30
CA GLY A 88 -4.76 1.73 14.23
C GLY A 88 -4.29 2.11 12.83
N ILE A 89 -5.19 2.14 11.84
CA ILE A 89 -4.97 2.67 10.49
C ILE A 89 -5.54 4.08 10.39
N PHE A 90 -4.78 4.95 9.73
CA PHE A 90 -5.21 6.28 9.31
C PHE A 90 -5.05 6.43 7.80
N ILE A 91 -6.07 6.96 7.14
CA ILE A 91 -6.06 7.27 5.71
C ILE A 91 -6.37 8.75 5.53
N GLU A 92 -5.50 9.44 4.80
CA GLU A 92 -5.64 10.85 4.49
C GLU A 92 -5.17 11.17 3.05
N LYS A 93 -5.50 12.37 2.58
CA LYS A 93 -4.91 12.93 1.35
C LYS A 93 -3.81 13.91 1.73
N GLU A 94 -2.59 13.68 1.22
CA GLU A 94 -1.42 14.53 1.47
C GLU A 94 -0.73 14.84 0.13
N ALA A 95 -0.74 16.11 -0.29
CA ALA A 95 -0.03 16.59 -1.48
C ALA A 95 -0.27 15.76 -2.77
N GLY A 96 -1.52 15.34 -3.01
CA GLY A 96 -1.89 14.54 -4.19
C GLY A 96 -1.74 13.02 -4.01
N TYR A 97 -1.19 12.58 -2.87
CA TYR A 97 -1.12 11.17 -2.49
C TYR A 97 -2.26 10.80 -1.55
N TYR A 98 -2.78 9.58 -1.71
CA TYR A 98 -3.45 8.86 -0.64
C TYR A 98 -2.39 8.28 0.27
N LYS A 99 -2.43 8.65 1.55
CA LYS A 99 -1.50 8.19 2.57
C LYS A 99 -2.24 7.30 3.54
N ILE A 100 -1.73 6.08 3.72
CA ILE A 100 -2.22 5.09 4.66
C ILE A 100 -1.10 4.85 5.67
N SER A 101 -1.36 5.00 6.97
CA SER A 101 -0.33 4.83 8.00
C SER A 101 -0.83 4.04 9.19
N SER A 102 0.08 3.29 9.81
CA SER A 102 -0.10 2.66 11.09
C SER A 102 1.16 2.80 11.93
N ASP A 103 1.07 3.56 13.02
CA ASP A 103 2.18 3.70 13.96
C ASP A 103 2.41 2.41 14.75
N GLU A 104 1.34 1.66 15.04
CA GLU A 104 1.41 0.37 15.75
C GLU A 104 2.18 -0.68 14.94
N HIS A 105 1.96 -0.72 13.62
CA HIS A 105 2.63 -1.67 12.72
C HIS A 105 3.87 -1.08 12.02
N GLY A 106 4.21 0.18 12.30
CA GLY A 106 5.44 0.83 11.82
C GLY A 106 5.51 1.02 10.31
N PHE A 107 4.38 1.26 9.63
CA PHE A 107 4.38 1.48 8.18
C PHE A 107 3.64 2.75 7.75
N VAL A 108 4.09 3.31 6.63
CA VAL A 108 3.38 4.33 5.85
C VAL A 108 3.40 3.93 4.38
N VAL A 109 2.24 3.95 3.74
CA VAL A 109 2.06 3.77 2.30
C VAL A 109 1.57 5.07 1.71
N LYS A 110 2.20 5.51 0.61
CA LYS A 110 1.73 6.63 -0.20
C LYS A 110 1.47 6.12 -1.61
N THR A 111 0.28 6.38 -2.14
CA THR A 111 -0.05 6.08 -3.53
C THR A 111 -0.73 7.26 -4.22
N ASP A 112 -0.40 7.51 -5.49
CA ASP A 112 -1.04 8.55 -6.31
C ASP A 112 -1.95 7.94 -7.39
N ALA A 113 -2.72 8.79 -8.07
CA ALA A 113 -3.63 8.36 -9.13
C ALA A 113 -2.91 7.77 -10.36
N SER A 114 -1.58 7.92 -10.46
CA SER A 114 -0.76 7.30 -11.51
C SER A 114 -0.25 5.92 -11.12
N GLY A 115 -0.60 5.42 -9.93
CA GLY A 115 -0.21 4.09 -9.45
C GLY A 115 1.22 4.02 -8.91
N ASN A 116 1.89 5.16 -8.66
CA ASN A 116 3.17 5.12 -7.96
C ASN A 116 2.92 4.81 -6.49
N ILE A 117 3.60 3.80 -5.95
CA ILE A 117 3.46 3.37 -4.56
C ILE A 117 4.79 3.58 -3.84
N GLN A 118 4.76 4.19 -2.66
CA GLN A 118 5.91 4.29 -1.76
C GLN A 118 5.57 3.65 -0.42
N ILE A 119 6.43 2.75 0.05
CA ILE A 119 6.29 2.09 1.35
C ILE A 119 7.46 2.54 2.22
N LEU A 120 7.16 3.07 3.40
CA LEU A 120 8.12 3.43 4.42
C LEU A 120 7.92 2.54 5.62
N LEU A 121 8.99 1.91 6.11
CA LEU A 121 9.01 1.15 7.35
C LEU A 121 9.84 1.89 8.40
N GLN A 122 9.34 1.92 9.64
CA GLN A 122 9.89 2.65 10.78
C GLN A 122 10.51 1.74 11.83
#